data_AF-A0A519M7V5-F1
#
_entry.id   AF-A0A519M7V5-F1
#
_cell.length_a   1.000
_cell.length_b   1.000
_cell.length_c   1.000
_cell.angle_alpha   90.00
_cell.angle_beta   90.00
_cell.angle_gamma   90.00
#
_symmetry.space_group_name_H-M   'P 1'
#
loop_
_entity.id
_entity.type
_entity.pdbx_description
1 polymer ?
#
loop_
_entity_poly.entity_id
_entity_poly.type
_entity_poly.pdbx_seq_one_letter_code
_entity_poly.pdbx_strand_id
1 'polypeptide(L)'
;MKCISISKEKLFDGQQEGFYTFKHQFQVPSDLVIYERDFRKNYFDDLERIMNHEDFEQLMREGHFTKPKGAFGNYLGSDNLSLNYFISNGLLFVFANGEFQPSRYKIYMEGIWQMS
;
A
#
# COMPACT_ATOMS: atom_id res chain seq x y z
N MET A 1 9.83 1.29 14.24
CA MET A 1 8.65 1.86 13.53
C MET A 1 7.42 1.88 14.43
N LYS A 2 6.46 2.79 14.20
CA LYS A 2 5.21 2.87 14.98
C LYS A 2 3.98 2.81 14.07
N CYS A 3 3.06 1.88 14.32
CA CYS A 3 1.75 1.87 13.66
C CYS A 3 0.93 3.11 14.08
N ILE A 4 0.43 3.85 13.09
CA ILE A 4 -0.47 4.98 13.28
C ILE A 4 -1.92 4.54 13.10
N SER A 5 -2.21 3.77 12.06
CA SER A 5 -3.55 3.26 11.76
C SER A 5 -3.50 2.05 10.83
N ILE A 6 -4.43 1.11 11.02
CA ILE A 6 -4.71 0.01 10.08
C ILE A 6 -6.21 0.07 9.79
N SER A 7 -6.58 0.30 8.53
CA SER A 7 -7.99 0.46 8.14
C SER A 7 -8.48 -0.63 7.20
N LYS A 8 -7.62 -1.17 6.33
CA LYS A 8 -7.99 -2.06 5.22
C LYS A 8 -9.17 -1.50 4.42
N GLU A 9 -9.20 -0.18 4.28
CA GLU A 9 -10.30 0.55 3.69
C GLU A 9 -10.24 0.45 2.17
N LYS A 10 -11.34 0.05 1.54
CA LYS A 10 -11.46 0.08 0.09
C LYS A 10 -11.71 1.50 -0.40
N LEU A 11 -10.69 2.10 -1.00
CA LEU A 11 -10.76 3.46 -1.53
C LEU A 11 -11.31 3.51 -2.95
N PHE A 12 -11.18 2.42 -3.71
CA PHE A 12 -11.60 2.35 -5.11
C PHE A 12 -12.02 0.93 -5.51
N ASP A 13 -13.07 0.84 -6.32
CA ASP A 13 -13.50 -0.37 -7.06
C ASP A 13 -14.22 0.10 -8.33
N GLY A 14 -13.56 -0.03 -9.47
CA GLY A 14 -14.07 0.54 -10.70
C GLY A 14 -13.27 0.19 -11.94
N GLN A 15 -13.61 0.83 -13.05
CA GLN A 15 -12.95 0.62 -14.34
C GLN A 15 -11.56 1.26 -14.39
N GLN A 16 -10.73 0.78 -15.31
CA GLN A 16 -9.35 1.24 -15.53
C GLN A 16 -9.21 2.76 -15.66
N GLU A 17 -10.13 3.44 -16.34
CA GLU A 17 -10.11 4.90 -16.48
C GLU A 17 -10.24 5.62 -15.11
N GLY A 18 -11.11 5.10 -14.24
CA GLY A 18 -11.27 5.61 -12.87
C GLY A 18 -10.04 5.35 -12.02
N PHE A 19 -9.33 4.25 -12.26
CA PHE A 19 -8.11 3.91 -11.55
C PHE A 19 -6.98 4.91 -11.85
N TYR A 20 -6.76 5.26 -13.12
CA TYR A 20 -5.71 6.22 -13.49
C TYR A 20 -6.00 7.68 -13.09
N THR A 21 -7.25 7.98 -12.77
CA THR A 21 -7.67 9.32 -12.30
C THR A 21 -7.91 9.36 -10.79
N PHE A 22 -7.64 8.25 -10.09
CA PHE A 22 -7.82 8.15 -8.66
C PHE A 22 -6.98 9.17 -7.89
N LYS A 23 -7.63 9.80 -6.92
CA LYS A 23 -7.03 10.66 -5.89
C LYS A 23 -7.78 10.47 -4.59
N HIS A 24 -7.07 10.52 -3.47
CA HIS A 24 -7.65 10.47 -2.14
C HIS A 24 -6.95 11.47 -1.22
N GLN A 25 -7.72 12.21 -0.43
CA GLN A 25 -7.20 13.16 0.54
C GLN A 25 -7.24 12.52 1.93
N PHE A 26 -6.07 12.36 2.54
CA PHE A 26 -5.93 11.82 3.88
C PHE A 26 -5.88 12.95 4.91
N GLN A 27 -6.69 12.82 5.96
CA GLN A 27 -6.62 13.67 7.15
C GLN A 27 -5.51 13.17 8.11
N VAL A 28 -4.26 13.25 7.64
CA VAL A 28 -3.06 13.15 8.48
C VAL A 28 -2.67 14.57 8.96
N PRO A 29 -1.71 14.78 9.89
CA PRO A 29 -1.44 16.09 10.51
C PRO A 29 -1.20 17.27 9.54
N SER A 30 -0.98 16.98 8.26
CA SER A 30 -1.10 17.91 7.12
C SER A 30 -2.05 17.32 6.06
N ASP A 31 -2.92 18.11 5.44
CA ASP A 31 -3.75 17.67 4.29
C ASP A 31 -2.87 17.05 3.18
N LEU A 32 -2.79 15.73 3.13
CA LEU A 32 -2.00 15.01 2.15
C LEU A 32 -2.93 14.45 1.08
N VAL A 33 -2.69 14.82 -0.17
CA VAL A 33 -3.40 14.25 -1.32
C VAL A 33 -2.48 13.22 -1.98
N ILE A 34 -2.96 11.99 -2.07
CA ILE A 34 -2.27 10.89 -2.74
C ILE A 34 -3.00 10.57 -4.05
N TYR A 35 -2.25 10.45 -5.12
CA TYR A 35 -2.68 10.00 -6.43
C TYR A 35 -2.24 8.54 -6.65
N GLU A 36 -2.92 7.82 -7.53
CA GLU A 36 -2.52 6.44 -7.88
C GLU A 36 -1.05 6.35 -8.33
N ARG A 37 -0.60 7.32 -9.14
CA ARG A 37 0.78 7.39 -9.63
C ARG A 37 1.85 7.49 -8.54
N ASP A 38 1.48 7.90 -7.33
CA ASP A 38 2.42 8.08 -6.23
C ASP A 38 2.84 6.75 -5.61
N PHE A 39 2.06 5.67 -5.79
CA PHE A 39 2.38 4.34 -5.26
C PHE A 39 2.45 3.23 -6.32
N ARG A 40 1.80 3.35 -7.49
CA ARG A 40 1.66 2.23 -8.47
C ARG A 40 2.96 1.56 -8.93
N LYS A 41 4.11 2.25 -8.80
CA LYS A 41 5.43 1.76 -9.21
C LYS A 41 6.39 1.53 -8.04
N ASN A 42 5.92 1.74 -6.82
CA ASN A 42 6.71 1.55 -5.61
C ASN A 42 6.34 0.18 -5.06
N TYR A 43 7.00 -0.87 -5.55
CA TYR A 43 6.71 -2.24 -5.15
C TYR A 43 7.14 -2.48 -3.71
N PHE A 44 6.36 -3.24 -2.97
CA PHE A 44 6.68 -3.53 -1.57
C PHE A 44 8.04 -4.23 -1.38
N ASP A 45 8.53 -4.96 -2.38
CA ASP A 45 9.88 -5.56 -2.40
C ASP A 45 10.99 -4.52 -2.25
N ASP A 46 10.81 -3.31 -2.79
CA ASP A 46 11.79 -2.23 -2.62
C ASP A 46 11.79 -1.69 -1.19
N LEU A 47 10.65 -1.80 -0.49
CA LEU A 47 10.55 -1.39 0.92
C LEU A 47 11.40 -2.28 1.83
N GLU A 48 11.45 -3.59 1.57
CA GLU A 48 12.30 -4.55 2.29
C GLU A 48 13.79 -4.18 2.18
N ARG A 49 14.20 -3.55 1.06
CA ARG A 49 15.60 -3.17 0.82
C ARG A 49 16.02 -1.87 1.50
N ILE A 50 15.06 -0.97 1.75
CA ILE A 50 15.34 0.35 2.35
C ILE A 50 15.04 0.41 3.84
N MET A 51 14.32 -0.58 4.37
CA MET A 51 13.98 -0.70 5.78
C MET A 51 14.88 -1.73 6.47
N ASN A 52 15.14 -1.57 7.76
CA ASN A 52 15.81 -2.62 8.52
C ASN A 52 14.87 -3.84 8.68
N HIS A 53 15.46 -5.02 8.85
CA HIS A 53 14.71 -6.28 8.87
C HIS A 53 13.69 -6.36 10.01
N GLU A 54 14.00 -5.84 11.19
CA GLU A 54 13.10 -5.91 12.36
C GLU A 54 11.83 -5.08 12.13
N ASP A 55 12.00 -3.85 11.64
CA ASP A 55 10.89 -2.97 11.27
C ASP A 55 10.05 -3.59 10.16
N PHE A 56 10.67 -4.18 9.13
CA PHE A 56 9.95 -4.81 8.03
C PHE A 56 9.12 -6.02 8.50
N GLU A 57 9.70 -6.90 9.32
CA GLU A 57 8.97 -8.03 9.89
C GLU A 57 7.85 -7.56 10.84
N GLN A 58 8.04 -6.46 11.57
CA GLN A 58 6.95 -5.86 12.36
C GLN A 58 5.81 -5.37 11.47
N LEU A 59 6.10 -4.63 10.39
CA LEU A 59 5.11 -4.18 9.41
C LEU A 59 4.32 -5.35 8.82
N MET A 60 5.01 -6.40 8.40
CA MET A 60 4.40 -7.60 7.84
C MET A 60 3.42 -8.27 8.82
N ARG A 61 3.81 -8.38 10.10
CA ARG A 61 2.96 -8.96 11.15
C ARG A 61 1.74 -8.08 11.46
N GLU A 62 1.94 -6.79 11.66
CA GLU A 62 0.88 -5.85 12.02
C GLU A 62 -0.14 -5.68 10.88
N GLY A 63 0.33 -5.55 9.64
CA GLY A 63 -0.54 -5.47 8.46
C GLY A 63 -1.27 -6.77 8.12
N HIS A 64 -0.85 -7.90 8.71
CA HIS A 64 -1.26 -9.24 8.33
C HIS A 64 -1.06 -9.50 6.82
N PHE A 65 0.10 -9.10 6.31
CA PHE A 65 0.44 -9.24 4.89
C PHE A 65 0.99 -10.62 4.58
N THR A 66 0.81 -11.04 3.34
CA THR A 66 1.27 -12.35 2.86
C THR A 66 2.58 -12.21 2.10
N LYS A 67 3.57 -13.03 2.47
CA LYS A 67 4.86 -13.12 1.76
C LYS A 67 4.67 -13.69 0.35
N PRO A 68 5.52 -13.30 -0.62
CA PRO A 68 5.47 -13.82 -1.97
C PRO A 68 5.66 -15.33 -2.03
N LYS A 69 4.94 -16.00 -2.94
CA LYS A 69 5.14 -17.42 -3.25
C LYS A 69 6.19 -17.55 -4.35
N GLY A 70 7.41 -17.91 -3.98
CA GLY A 70 8.52 -18.07 -4.91
C GLY A 70 9.18 -16.74 -5.32
N ALA A 71 10.20 -16.82 -6.18
CA ALA A 71 11.11 -15.71 -6.48
C ALA A 71 10.48 -14.55 -7.30
N PHE A 72 9.30 -14.76 -7.88
CA PHE A 72 8.60 -13.78 -8.72
C PHE A 72 7.22 -13.39 -8.17
N GLY A 73 6.91 -13.79 -6.93
CA GLY A 73 5.66 -13.41 -6.28
C GLY A 73 5.73 -11.97 -5.75
N ASN A 74 4.57 -11.35 -5.58
CA ASN A 74 4.45 -10.07 -4.88
C ASN A 74 4.04 -10.31 -3.42
N TYR A 75 4.37 -9.38 -2.53
CA TYR A 75 3.70 -9.27 -1.24
C TYR A 75 2.22 -8.93 -1.45
N LEU A 76 1.33 -9.56 -0.68
CA LEU A 76 -0.12 -9.44 -0.88
C LEU A 76 -0.83 -8.88 0.35
N GLY A 77 -1.80 -8.01 0.10
CA GLY A 77 -2.70 -7.44 1.10
C GLY A 77 -4.15 -7.88 0.88
N SER A 78 -5.07 -6.95 1.07
CA SER A 78 -6.50 -7.15 0.89
C SER A 78 -6.83 -7.66 -0.52
N ASP A 79 -7.83 -8.55 -0.60
CA ASP A 79 -8.26 -9.22 -1.85
C ASP A 79 -7.13 -9.96 -2.61
N ASN A 80 -6.03 -10.33 -1.95
CA ASN A 80 -4.82 -10.89 -2.58
C ASN A 80 -4.22 -9.97 -3.65
N LEU A 81 -4.42 -8.66 -3.51
CA LEU A 81 -3.83 -7.67 -4.41
C LEU A 81 -2.40 -7.36 -4.00
N SER A 82 -1.60 -6.93 -4.98
CA SER A 82 -0.18 -6.64 -4.77
C SER A 82 -0.02 -5.40 -3.88
N LEU A 83 0.94 -5.47 -2.96
CA LEU A 83 1.28 -4.34 -2.10
C LEU A 83 2.17 -3.34 -2.82
N ASN A 84 1.85 -2.08 -2.61
CA ASN A 84 2.63 -0.92 -3.00
C ASN A 84 2.72 0.06 -1.83
N TYR A 85 3.63 1.03 -1.93
CA TYR A 85 3.82 1.99 -0.85
C TYR A 85 4.02 3.42 -1.34
N PHE A 86 3.80 4.37 -0.42
CA PHE A 86 4.18 5.77 -0.59
C PHE A 86 4.78 6.27 0.72
N ILE A 87 5.90 6.99 0.65
CA ILE A 87 6.55 7.59 1.82
C ILE A 87 6.48 9.11 1.68
N SER A 88 6.00 9.80 2.71
CA SER A 88 5.99 11.25 2.77
C SER A 88 6.05 11.73 4.21
N ASN A 89 6.90 12.73 4.50
CA ASN A 89 7.06 13.32 5.84
C ASN A 89 7.31 12.29 6.96
N GLY A 90 8.07 11.24 6.67
CA GLY A 90 8.34 10.14 7.61
C GLY A 90 7.17 9.18 7.84
N LEU A 91 6.05 9.36 7.15
CA LEU A 91 4.93 8.43 7.16
C LEU A 91 5.02 7.48 5.97
N LEU A 92 4.85 6.20 6.24
CA LEU A 92 4.69 5.12 5.28
C LEU A 92 3.19 4.82 5.12
N PHE A 93 2.70 4.95 3.90
CA PHE A 93 1.36 4.55 3.48
C PHE A 93 1.47 3.26 2.67
N VAL A 94 0.72 2.23 3.06
CA VAL A 94 0.70 0.95 2.35
C VAL A 94 -0.65 0.76 1.66
N PHE A 95 -0.60 0.34 0.40
CA PHE A 95 -1.78 0.10 -0.43
C PHE A 95 -1.75 -1.30 -1.00
N ALA A 96 -2.90 -1.97 -1.06
CA ALA A 96 -3.10 -3.14 -1.92
C ALA A 96 -3.89 -2.71 -3.14
N ASN A 97 -3.36 -2.91 -4.34
CA ASN A 97 -4.04 -2.48 -5.56
C ASN A 97 -3.73 -3.36 -6.76
N GLY A 98 -4.58 -3.26 -7.78
CA GLY A 98 -4.39 -3.94 -9.05
C GLY A 98 -5.69 -4.34 -9.71
N GLU A 99 -5.54 -4.96 -10.87
CA GLU A 99 -6.63 -5.55 -11.65
C GLU A 99 -7.06 -6.87 -11.00
N PHE A 100 -8.37 -7.04 -10.78
CA PHE A 100 -8.93 -8.28 -10.21
C PHE A 100 -9.92 -8.97 -11.15
N GLN A 101 -10.39 -8.26 -12.18
CA GLN A 101 -11.16 -8.74 -13.32
C GLN A 101 -10.76 -7.89 -14.54
N PRO A 102 -10.96 -8.38 -15.78
CA PRO A 102 -10.62 -7.63 -16.99
C PRO A 102 -11.09 -6.17 -16.91
N SER A 103 -10.12 -5.25 -16.97
CA SER A 103 -10.31 -3.78 -16.92
C SER A 103 -10.94 -3.23 -15.62
N ARG A 104 -11.05 -4.03 -14.56
CA ARG A 104 -11.61 -3.63 -13.27
C ARG A 104 -10.57 -3.72 -12.15
N TYR A 105 -10.38 -2.61 -11.47
CA TYR A 105 -9.30 -2.38 -10.52
C TYR A 105 -9.86 -2.06 -9.13
N LYS A 106 -9.07 -2.37 -8.11
CA LYS A 106 -9.33 -2.00 -6.72
C LYS A 106 -8.12 -1.30 -6.12
N ILE A 107 -8.38 -0.43 -5.14
CA ILE A 107 -7.37 0.15 -4.26
C ILE A 107 -7.86 0.01 -2.83
N TYR A 108 -7.05 -0.59 -1.98
CA TYR A 108 -7.21 -0.64 -0.54
C TYR A 108 -6.11 0.19 0.13
N MET A 109 -6.47 0.97 1.14
CA MET A 109 -5.54 1.54 2.11
C MET A 109 -5.34 0.53 3.22
N GLU A 110 -4.15 -0.08 3.29
CA GLU A 110 -3.86 -1.11 4.28
C GLU A 110 -3.56 -0.50 5.64
N GLY A 111 -2.76 0.56 5.68
CA GLY A 111 -2.42 1.25 6.91
C GLY A 111 -1.36 2.34 6.75
N ILE A 112 -1.11 3.03 7.86
CA ILE A 112 -0.15 4.12 8.00
C ILE A 112 0.80 3.79 9.15
N TRP A 113 2.10 3.92 8.90
CA TRP A 113 3.15 3.75 9.89
C TRP A 113 4.06 4.97 9.91
N GLN A 114 4.55 5.34 11.09
CA GLN A 114 5.62 6.31 11.27
C GLN A 114 6.96 5.58 11.18
N MET A 115 7.75 5.94 10.17
CA MET A 115 9.14 5.52 10.04
C MET A 115 9.98 6.19 11.12
N SER A 116 10.86 5.39 11.74
CA SER A 116 11.82 5.80 12.76
C SER A 116 13.15 6.24 12.16
#